data_AF-A0A2N0PJU0-F1
#
_entry.id   AF-A0A2N0PJU0-F1
#
_cell.length_a   1.000
_cell.length_b   1.000
_cell.length_c   1.000
_cell.angle_alpha   90.00
_cell.angle_beta   90.00
_cell.angle_gamma   90.00
#
_symmetry.space_group_name_H-M   'P 1'
#
loop_
_entity.id
_entity.type
_entity.pdbx_description
1 polymer ?
#
loop_
_entity_poly.entity_id
_entity_poly.type
_entity_poly.pdbx_seq_one_letter_code
_entity_poly.pdbx_strand_id
1 'polypeptide(L)'
;MGTSWVILNNKDEIILECNSSITDWPSSTRAELGAILSAILVLQTGQKANIITDSQAAIDSINHTRTNLTNGKNKTRTWCKCNNYSIVSSIINLIDSKQLEIKLVKVKGHSGVKGNEEADRVAKNNTKKPTCINVKDSQQKDLIYDIY
;
A
#
# COMPACT_ATOMS: atom_id res chain seq x y z
N MET A 1 3.04 8.21 -12.45
CA MET A 1 4.07 7.59 -11.57
C MET A 1 3.56 6.22 -11.16
N GLY A 2 4.39 5.17 -11.25
CA GLY A 2 3.95 3.80 -10.96
C GLY A 2 3.71 3.58 -9.47
N THR A 3 2.78 2.68 -9.15
CA THR A 3 2.48 2.19 -7.80
C THR A 3 2.22 0.70 -7.91
N SER A 4 2.71 -0.07 -6.95
CA SER A 4 2.56 -1.52 -6.93
C SER A 4 2.82 -2.08 -5.55
N TRP A 5 2.33 -3.29 -5.34
CA TRP A 5 2.64 -4.11 -4.18
C TRP A 5 2.60 -5.58 -4.59
N VAL A 6 3.25 -6.41 -3.78
CA VAL A 6 3.20 -7.86 -3.89
C VAL A 6 2.90 -8.48 -2.54
N ILE A 7 2.19 -9.60 -2.53
CA ILE A 7 2.02 -10.46 -1.37
C ILE A 7 2.79 -11.73 -1.64
N LEU A 8 3.62 -12.12 -0.67
CA LEU A 8 4.43 -13.33 -0.70
C LEU A 8 3.81 -14.39 0.21
N ASN A 9 3.96 -15.67 -0.16
CA ASN A 9 3.70 -16.78 0.74
C ASN A 9 4.91 -17.08 1.64
N ASN A 10 4.79 -18.09 2.50
CA ASN A 10 5.85 -18.51 3.43
C ASN A 10 7.11 -19.06 2.74
N LYS A 11 7.10 -19.26 1.42
CA LYS A 11 8.23 -19.70 0.58
C LYS A 11 8.81 -18.55 -0.25
N ASP A 12 8.43 -17.31 0.05
CA ASP A 12 8.80 -16.11 -0.69
C ASP A 12 8.30 -16.08 -2.14
N GLU A 13 7.29 -16.87 -2.50
CA GLU A 13 6.69 -16.86 -3.84
C GLU A 13 5.58 -15.82 -3.89
N ILE A 14 5.49 -15.09 -5.01
CA ILE A 14 4.46 -14.08 -5.24
C ILE A 14 3.12 -14.79 -5.46
N ILE A 15 2.15 -14.54 -4.57
CA ILE A 15 0.79 -15.07 -4.72
C ILE A 15 -0.15 -14.05 -5.35
N LEU A 16 0.10 -12.77 -5.08
CA LEU A 16 -0.73 -11.68 -5.55
C LEU A 16 0.17 -10.49 -5.84
N GLU A 17 -0.02 -9.87 -6.99
CA GLU A 17 0.64 -8.62 -7.33
C GLU A 17 -0.39 -7.64 -7.88
N CYS A 18 -0.22 -6.37 -7.55
CA CYS A 18 -1.01 -5.31 -8.12
C CYS A 18 -0.08 -4.27 -8.72
N ASN A 19 -0.46 -3.75 -9.87
CA ASN A 19 0.19 -2.62 -10.47
C ASN A 19 -0.85 -1.57 -10.87
N SER A 20 -0.48 -0.32 -10.71
CA SER A 20 -1.29 0.82 -11.09
C SER A 20 -0.39 2.00 -11.39
N SER A 21 -0.99 3.09 -11.86
CA SER A 21 -0.30 4.34 -12.11
C SER A 21 -1.12 5.52 -11.59
N ILE A 22 -0.43 6.44 -10.91
CA ILE A 22 -1.01 7.73 -10.53
C ILE A 22 -0.67 8.73 -11.62
N THR A 23 -1.69 9.20 -12.33
CA THR A 23 -1.57 10.21 -13.39
C THR A 23 -1.64 11.63 -12.83
N ASP A 24 -2.56 11.87 -11.89
CA ASP A 24 -2.82 13.21 -11.37
C ASP A 24 -2.02 13.50 -10.09
N TRP A 25 -1.35 14.65 -10.08
CA TRP A 25 -0.52 15.14 -8.97
C TRP A 25 0.50 14.09 -8.47
N PRO A 26 1.35 13.55 -9.35
CA PRO A 26 2.29 12.50 -9.00
C PRO A 26 3.33 13.00 -7.99
N SER A 27 3.49 12.26 -6.90
CA SER A 27 4.60 12.43 -5.96
C SER A 27 4.96 11.08 -5.35
N SER A 28 6.26 10.83 -5.10
CA SER A 28 6.77 9.57 -4.54
C SER A 28 5.92 9.07 -3.37
N THR A 29 5.73 9.92 -2.34
CA THR A 29 4.93 9.58 -1.16
C THR A 29 3.48 9.23 -1.50
N ARG A 30 2.85 9.87 -2.49
CA ARG A 30 1.46 9.59 -2.87
C ARG A 30 1.30 8.21 -3.53
N ALA A 31 2.27 7.77 -4.35
CA ALA A 31 2.23 6.41 -4.89
C ALA A 31 2.47 5.35 -3.84
N GLU A 32 3.37 5.61 -2.90
CA GLU A 32 3.62 4.72 -1.76
C GLU A 32 2.37 4.58 -0.88
N LEU A 33 1.70 5.70 -0.57
CA LEU A 33 0.41 5.67 0.12
C LEU A 33 -0.68 4.95 -0.70
N GLY A 34 -0.71 5.12 -2.02
CA GLY A 34 -1.62 4.41 -2.91
C GLY A 34 -1.38 2.90 -2.94
N ALA A 35 -0.12 2.48 -2.93
CA ALA A 35 0.27 1.07 -2.84
C ALA A 35 -0.18 0.46 -1.51
N ILE A 36 0.05 1.17 -0.39
CA ILE A 36 -0.41 0.74 0.95
C ILE A 36 -1.94 0.65 1.00
N LEU A 37 -2.65 1.65 0.48
CA LEU A 37 -4.12 1.65 0.47
C LEU A 37 -4.68 0.45 -0.31
N SER A 38 -4.18 0.22 -1.52
CA SER A 38 -4.64 -0.89 -2.36
C SER A 38 -4.27 -2.26 -1.80
N ALA A 39 -3.11 -2.39 -1.14
CA ALA A 39 -2.76 -3.60 -0.40
C ALA A 39 -3.72 -3.86 0.78
N ILE A 40 -4.12 -2.84 1.53
CA ILE A 40 -5.09 -2.97 2.63
C ILE A 40 -6.49 -3.34 2.13
N LEU A 41 -6.87 -2.88 0.93
CA LEU A 41 -8.17 -3.23 0.33
C LEU A 41 -8.31 -4.72 0.08
N VAL A 42 -7.23 -5.44 -0.26
CA VAL A 42 -7.27 -6.88 -0.51
C VAL A 42 -7.18 -7.74 0.77
N LEU A 43 -6.81 -7.15 1.91
CA LEU A 43 -6.77 -7.87 3.19
C LEU A 43 -8.18 -8.19 3.71
N GLN A 44 -8.31 -9.35 4.34
CA GLN A 44 -9.55 -9.82 4.96
C GLN A 44 -9.77 -9.18 6.34
N THR A 45 -11.03 -9.09 6.78
CA THR A 45 -11.39 -8.58 8.11
C THR A 45 -10.71 -9.39 9.22
N GLY A 46 -10.13 -8.71 10.21
CA GLY A 46 -9.42 -9.34 11.34
C GLY A 46 -8.02 -9.87 10.99
N GLN A 47 -7.55 -9.68 9.76
CA GLN A 47 -6.25 -10.17 9.33
C GLN A 47 -5.10 -9.36 9.96
N LYS A 48 -4.01 -10.06 10.27
CA LYS A 48 -2.74 -9.47 10.67
C LYS A 48 -1.79 -9.42 9.48
N ALA A 49 -1.14 -8.28 9.25
CA ALA A 49 -0.18 -8.14 8.15
C ALA A 49 0.97 -7.18 8.49
N ASN A 50 2.16 -7.53 8.01
CA ASN A 50 3.31 -6.63 7.98
C ASN A 50 3.40 -6.03 6.58
N ILE A 51 3.29 -4.70 6.47
CA ILE A 51 3.49 -4.00 5.21
C ILE A 51 4.91 -3.44 5.20
N ILE A 52 5.71 -3.91 4.25
CA ILE A 52 7.09 -3.51 4.06
C ILE A 52 7.12 -2.42 2.98
N THR A 53 7.76 -1.30 3.26
CA THR A 53 7.94 -0.19 2.32
C THR A 53 9.26 0.52 2.57
N ASP A 54 9.87 1.10 1.54
CA ASP A 54 11.03 1.97 1.66
C ASP A 54 10.66 3.44 1.89
N SER A 55 9.37 3.77 2.00
CA SER A 55 8.89 5.14 2.14
C SER A 55 8.65 5.52 3.60
N GLN A 56 9.67 6.12 4.24
CA GLN A 56 9.51 6.65 5.59
C GLN A 56 8.43 7.75 5.64
N ALA A 57 8.35 8.59 4.60
CA ALA A 57 7.36 9.65 4.52
C ALA A 57 5.91 9.12 4.52
N ALA A 58 5.65 7.98 3.88
CA ALA A 58 4.34 7.34 3.91
C ALA A 58 4.01 6.81 5.31
N ILE A 59 4.96 6.11 5.95
CA ILE A 59 4.83 5.61 7.32
C ILE A 59 4.55 6.75 8.30
N ASP A 60 5.35 7.82 8.23
CA ASP A 60 5.22 8.98 9.11
C ASP A 60 3.87 9.68 8.93
N SER A 61 3.40 9.82 7.68
CA SER A 61 2.10 10.43 7.38
C SER A 61 0.94 9.69 8.05
N ILE A 62 0.96 8.34 7.99
CA ILE A 62 -0.06 7.49 8.59
C ILE A 62 0.04 7.55 10.13
N ASN A 63 1.23 7.31 10.68
CA ASN A 63 1.45 7.23 12.13
C ASN A 63 1.20 8.57 12.81
N HIS A 64 1.74 9.66 12.29
CA HIS A 64 1.52 10.99 12.85
C HIS A 64 0.02 11.35 12.90
N THR A 65 -0.70 11.07 11.82
CA THR A 65 -2.13 11.34 11.74
C THR A 65 -2.90 10.48 12.74
N ARG A 66 -2.61 9.18 12.81
CA ARG A 66 -3.25 8.25 13.75
C ARG A 66 -3.00 8.66 15.20
N THR A 67 -1.74 8.93 15.57
CA THR A 67 -1.35 9.37 16.93
C THR A 67 -2.04 10.67 17.32
N ASN A 68 -2.17 11.63 16.40
CA ASN A 68 -2.86 12.88 16.70
C ASN A 68 -4.36 12.67 16.97
N LEU A 69 -5.00 11.76 16.23
CA LEU A 69 -6.41 11.40 16.43
C LEU A 69 -6.62 10.67 17.76
N THR A 70 -5.74 9.73 18.11
CA THR A 70 -5.83 8.98 19.37
C THR A 70 -5.55 9.86 20.58
N ASN A 71 -4.65 10.84 20.46
CA ASN A 71 -4.31 11.77 21.54
C ASN A 71 -5.35 12.88 21.74
N GLY A 72 -6.54 12.76 21.14
CA GLY A 72 -7.64 13.71 21.32
C GLY A 72 -7.39 15.11 20.74
N LYS A 73 -6.41 15.27 19.83
CA LYS A 73 -6.23 16.55 19.14
C LYS A 73 -7.44 16.84 18.26
N ASN A 74 -7.70 18.13 18.01
CA ASN A 74 -8.81 18.54 17.17
C ASN A 74 -8.78 17.83 15.79
N LYS A 75 -9.78 16.97 15.56
CA LYS A 75 -9.87 16.10 14.39
C LYS A 75 -9.81 16.89 13.08
N THR A 76 -10.59 17.97 12.97
CA THR A 76 -10.62 18.83 11.77
C THR A 76 -9.24 19.40 11.48
N ARG A 77 -8.57 19.97 12.48
CA ARG A 77 -7.23 20.55 12.32
C ARG A 77 -6.18 19.50 11.93
N THR A 78 -6.25 18.31 12.53
CA THR A 78 -5.36 17.20 12.19
C THR A 78 -5.50 16.81 10.72
N TRP A 79 -6.72 16.70 10.22
CA TRP A 79 -6.98 16.37 8.82
C TRP A 79 -6.62 17.49 7.86
N CYS A 80 -6.92 18.75 8.17
CA CYS A 80 -6.55 19.88 7.31
C CYS A 80 -5.04 20.04 7.12
N LYS A 81 -4.24 19.60 8.10
CA LYS A 81 -2.76 19.61 8.02
C LYS A 81 -2.18 18.35 7.37
N CYS A 82 -2.99 17.32 7.14
CA CYS A 82 -2.54 16.06 6.59
C CYS A 82 -2.41 16.18 5.07
N ASN A 83 -1.18 16.24 4.57
CA ASN A 83 -0.93 16.08 3.14
C ASN A 83 -1.39 14.70 2.69
N ASN A 84 -1.98 14.59 1.49
CA ASN A 84 -2.62 13.37 1.01
C ASN A 84 -3.73 12.84 1.94
N TYR A 85 -4.43 13.75 2.63
CA TYR A 85 -5.53 13.45 3.55
C TYR A 85 -6.49 12.37 3.06
N SER A 86 -6.96 12.46 1.81
CA SER A 86 -7.94 11.51 1.26
C SER A 86 -7.43 10.06 1.29
N ILE A 87 -6.15 9.84 0.99
CA ILE A 87 -5.55 8.50 0.99
C ILE A 87 -5.29 8.05 2.43
N VAL A 88 -4.67 8.91 3.24
CA VAL A 88 -4.33 8.58 4.64
C VAL A 88 -5.58 8.30 5.48
N SER A 89 -6.64 9.08 5.31
CA SER A 89 -7.91 8.84 6.00
C SER A 89 -8.58 7.55 5.55
N SER A 90 -8.53 7.23 4.26
CA SER A 90 -9.04 5.94 3.75
C SER A 90 -8.27 4.77 4.34
N ILE A 91 -6.93 4.85 4.43
CA ILE A 91 -6.09 3.84 5.08
C ILE A 91 -6.52 3.64 6.54
N ILE A 92 -6.58 4.72 7.33
CA ILE A 92 -6.93 4.63 8.76
C ILE A 92 -8.33 4.04 8.94
N ASN A 93 -9.33 4.57 8.20
CA ASN A 93 -10.70 4.09 8.27
C ASN A 93 -10.83 2.62 7.87
N LEU A 94 -10.08 2.16 6.85
CA LEU A 94 -10.10 0.75 6.43
C LEU A 94 -9.46 -0.15 7.48
N ILE A 95 -8.33 0.25 8.08
CA ILE A 95 -7.71 -0.52 9.16
C ILE A 95 -8.69 -0.68 10.32
N ASP A 96 -9.35 0.41 10.73
CA ASP A 96 -10.28 0.39 11.86
C ASP A 96 -11.56 -0.41 11.53
N SER A 97 -12.18 -0.17 10.37
CA SER A 97 -13.43 -0.84 9.97
C SER A 97 -13.27 -2.34 9.69
N LYS A 98 -12.13 -2.75 9.12
CA LYS A 98 -11.80 -4.17 8.92
C LYS A 98 -11.12 -4.80 10.14
N GLN A 99 -10.92 -4.08 11.24
CA GLN A 99 -10.24 -4.57 12.45
C GLN A 99 -8.87 -5.20 12.14
N LEU A 100 -8.09 -4.57 11.26
CA LEU A 100 -6.80 -5.12 10.82
C LEU A 100 -5.71 -4.82 11.84
N GLU A 101 -4.82 -5.80 12.06
CA GLU A 101 -3.59 -5.61 12.81
C GLU A 101 -2.43 -5.38 11.84
N ILE A 102 -2.22 -4.11 11.47
CA ILE A 102 -1.19 -3.71 10.49
C ILE A 102 0.05 -3.18 11.20
N LYS A 103 1.20 -3.77 10.88
CA LYS A 103 2.52 -3.21 11.22
C LYS A 103 3.21 -2.68 9.97
N LEU A 104 3.48 -1.38 9.95
CA LEU A 104 4.29 -0.75 8.90
C LEU A 104 5.77 -0.90 9.23
N VAL A 105 6.55 -1.48 8.32
CA VAL A 105 7.98 -1.73 8.51
C VAL A 105 8.78 -1.02 7.44
N LYS A 106 9.63 -0.09 7.86
CA LYS A 106 10.59 0.58 6.98
C LYS A 106 11.71 -0.37 6.61
N VAL A 107 12.01 -0.48 5.32
CA VAL A 107 13.25 -1.10 4.80
C VAL A 107 14.05 -0.10 3.99
N LYS A 108 15.35 -0.34 3.80
CA LYS A 108 16.14 0.50 2.89
C LYS A 108 15.79 0.13 1.44
N GLY A 109 15.56 1.11 0.58
CA GLY A 109 15.38 0.85 -0.85
C GLY A 109 16.62 0.16 -1.42
N HIS A 110 16.41 -0.80 -2.33
CA HIS A 110 17.48 -1.57 -2.98
C HIS A 110 18.43 -2.27 -2.00
N SER A 111 17.89 -2.91 -0.97
CA SER A 111 18.66 -3.60 0.08
C SER A 111 18.57 -5.13 0.05
N GLY A 112 18.08 -5.73 -1.04
CA GLY A 112 17.94 -7.18 -1.17
C GLY A 112 16.66 -7.75 -0.57
N VAL A 113 15.73 -6.90 -0.09
CA VAL A 113 14.44 -7.36 0.44
C VAL A 113 13.53 -7.73 -0.72
N LYS A 114 13.44 -9.04 -1.02
CA LYS A 114 12.74 -9.60 -2.19
C LYS A 114 11.38 -8.96 -2.48
N GLY A 115 10.50 -8.87 -1.48
CA GLY A 115 9.16 -8.28 -1.67
C GLY A 115 9.19 -6.80 -2.06
N ASN A 116 10.11 -6.01 -1.49
CA ASN A 116 10.27 -4.60 -1.83
C ASN A 116 10.87 -4.44 -3.24
N GLU A 117 11.90 -5.22 -3.57
CA GLU A 117 12.54 -5.17 -4.89
C GLU A 117 11.58 -5.58 -6.01
N GLU A 118 10.73 -6.57 -5.73
CA GLU A 118 9.72 -7.01 -6.68
C GLU A 118 8.63 -5.95 -6.86
N ALA A 119 8.17 -5.33 -5.76
CA ALA A 119 7.25 -4.21 -5.85
C ALA A 119 7.85 -3.09 -6.71
N ASP A 120 9.10 -2.67 -6.46
CA ASP A 120 9.80 -1.66 -7.26
C ASP A 120 9.89 -2.02 -8.76
N ARG A 121 10.21 -3.29 -9.04
CA ARG A 121 10.29 -3.82 -10.40
C ARG A 121 8.94 -3.71 -11.11
N VAL A 122 7.85 -4.08 -10.42
CA VAL A 122 6.49 -4.03 -10.94
C VAL A 122 6.03 -2.57 -11.17
N ALA A 123 6.37 -1.63 -10.27
CA ALA A 123 6.03 -0.21 -10.40
C ALA A 123 6.68 0.41 -11.65
N LYS A 124 7.96 0.13 -11.88
CA LYS A 124 8.72 0.69 -13.00
C LYS A 124 8.20 0.23 -14.36
N ASN A 125 7.79 -1.04 -14.45
CA ASN A 125 7.41 -1.65 -15.71
C ASN A 125 5.99 -1.28 -16.20
N ASN A 126 5.14 -0.71 -15.34
CA ASN A 126 3.71 -0.57 -15.63
C ASN A 126 3.19 0.88 -15.47
N THR A 127 4.06 1.88 -15.63
CA THR A 127 3.71 3.31 -15.45
C THR A 127 2.65 3.88 -16.40
N LYS A 128 2.23 3.12 -17.44
CA LYS A 128 1.24 3.50 -18.46
C LYS A 128 0.13 2.46 -18.68
N LYS A 129 0.02 1.45 -17.81
CA LYS A 129 -0.97 0.38 -17.95
C LYS A 129 -2.20 0.65 -17.07
N PRO A 130 -3.37 0.09 -17.44
CA PRO A 130 -4.55 0.09 -16.58
C PRO A 130 -4.23 -0.59 -15.24
N THR A 131 -4.93 -0.19 -14.19
CA THR A 131 -4.81 -0.79 -12.86
C THR A 131 -5.26 -2.25 -12.94
N CYS A 132 -4.40 -3.18 -12.53
CA CYS A 132 -4.77 -4.60 -12.52
C CYS A 132 -4.23 -5.33 -11.29
N ILE A 133 -4.99 -6.34 -10.85
CA ILE A 133 -4.58 -7.32 -9.84
C ILE A 133 -4.35 -8.65 -10.55
N ASN A 134 -3.17 -9.24 -10.35
CA ASN A 134 -2.81 -10.54 -10.89
C ASN A 134 -2.66 -11.55 -9.76
N VAL A 135 -3.51 -12.59 -9.78
CA VAL A 135 -3.47 -13.73 -8.87
C VAL A 135 -2.68 -14.85 -9.56
N LYS A 136 -1.56 -15.25 -8.96
CA LYS A 136 -0.76 -16.37 -9.46
C LYS A 136 -1.32 -17.67 -8.92
N ASP A 137 -1.77 -18.53 -9.82
CA ASP A 137 -2.27 -19.85 -9.49
C ASP A 137 -1.27 -20.90 -9.99
N SER A 138 -0.84 -21.81 -9.12
CA SER A 138 0.13 -22.86 -9.51
C SER A 138 -0.52 -24.02 -10.26
N GLN A 139 -1.85 -24.14 -10.21
CA GLN A 139 -2.63 -25.24 -10.79
C GLN A 139 -3.41 -24.80 -12.04
N GLN A 140 -3.58 -23.49 -12.27
CA GLN A 140 -4.33 -22.94 -13.39
C GLN A 140 -3.61 -21.73 -14.01
N LYS A 141 -4.17 -21.19 -15.11
CA LYS A 141 -3.66 -19.97 -15.72
C LYS A 141 -3.88 -18.78 -14.78
N ASP A 142 -2.88 -17.91 -14.67
CA ASP A 142 -2.96 -16.65 -13.91
C ASP A 142 -4.26 -15.88 -14.19
N LEU A 143 -4.90 -15.42 -13.13
CA LEU A 143 -6.13 -14.65 -13.20
C LEU A 143 -5.78 -13.16 -13.11
N ILE A 144 -6.17 -12.40 -14.14
CA ILE A 144 -5.94 -10.96 -14.22
C ILE A 144 -7.30 -10.25 -14.09
N TYR A 145 -7.41 -9.38 -13.09
CA TYR A 145 -8.57 -8.53 -12.86
C TYR A 145 -8.20 -7.08 -13.20
N ASP A 146 -8.79 -6.55 -14.27
CA ASP A 146 -8.71 -5.12 -14.59
C ASP A 146 -9.70 -4.34 -13.70
N ILE A 147 -9.22 -3.28 -13.06
CA ILE A 147 -10.02 -2.40 -12.22
C ILE A 147 -10.34 -1.15 -13.04
N TYR A 148 -11.60 -1.04 -13.49
CA TYR A 148 -12.14 0.10 -14.25
C TYR A 148 -12.89 1.07 -13.35
#